data_AF-A0A923J6B8-F1
#
_entry.id   AF-A0A923J6B8-F1
#
_cell.length_a   1.000
_cell.length_b   1.000
_cell.length_c   1.000
_cell.angle_alpha   90.00
_cell.angle_beta   90.00
_cell.angle_gamma   90.00
#
_symmetry.space_group_name_H-M   'P 1'
#
loop_
_entity.id
_entity.type
_entity.pdbx_description
1 polymer ?
#
loop_
_entity_poly.entity_id
_entity_poly.type
_entity_poly.pdbx_seq_one_letter_code
_entity_poly.pdbx_strand_id
1 'polypeptide(L)'
;MTIEATTWLYVAIEKTGPGEQIVGQTDTEQNISFIPAFLSKDAAEQALFHLNLEKKKKYEVQAIIYEDLSRHAAEGEFFIFVMDEDGNVVERLPAAP
;
A
#
# COMPACT_ATOMS: atom_id res chain seq x y z
N MET A 1 10.47 -13.55 1.22
CA MET A 1 11.65 -12.69 1.01
C MET A 1 12.02 -12.20 2.42
N THR A 2 12.98 -11.31 2.62
CA THR A 2 13.12 -10.62 3.92
C THR A 2 13.02 -9.14 3.64
N ILE A 3 11.93 -8.50 4.09
CA ILE A 3 11.78 -7.05 3.99
C ILE A 3 12.42 -6.41 5.22
N GLU A 4 13.47 -5.62 5.00
CA GLU A 4 14.16 -4.85 6.03
C GLU A 4 13.52 -3.46 6.22
N ALA A 5 13.73 -2.84 7.38
CA ALA A 5 13.23 -1.49 7.70
C ALA A 5 13.56 -0.45 6.62
N THR A 6 14.74 -0.54 6.01
CA THR A 6 15.25 0.36 4.96
C THR A 6 14.80 0.00 3.55
N THR A 7 13.98 -1.05 3.39
CA THR A 7 13.50 -1.50 2.08
C THR A 7 12.55 -0.47 1.49
N TRP A 8 12.77 -0.12 0.23
CA TRP A 8 11.85 0.74 -0.51
C TRP A 8 10.70 -0.08 -1.05
N LEU A 9 9.49 0.38 -0.75
CA LEU A 9 8.24 -0.16 -1.26
C LEU A 9 7.51 0.92 -2.03
N TYR A 10 6.70 0.51 -2.99
CA TYR A 10 5.84 1.38 -3.77
C TYR A 10 4.42 1.26 -3.26
N VAL A 11 3.77 2.39 -3.01
CA VAL A 11 2.38 2.47 -2.54
C VAL A 11 1.58 3.42 -3.41
N ALA A 12 0.28 3.19 -3.46
CA ALA A 12 -0.67 4.09 -4.10
C ALA A 12 -0.97 5.28 -3.17
N ILE A 13 -0.85 6.49 -3.71
CA ILE A 13 -1.14 7.75 -3.02
C ILE A 13 -2.31 8.43 -3.72
N GLU A 14 -3.34 8.77 -2.97
CA GLU A 14 -4.44 9.60 -3.42
C GLU A 14 -4.08 11.08 -3.21
N LYS A 15 -4.12 11.85 -4.30
CA LYS A 15 -3.89 13.30 -4.31
C LYS A 15 -5.24 14.01 -4.16
N THR A 16 -5.58 14.40 -2.94
CA THR A 16 -6.83 15.12 -2.64
C THR A 16 -6.55 16.53 -2.17
N GLY A 17 -6.67 17.48 -3.11
CA GLY A 17 -6.44 18.90 -2.84
C GLY A 17 -4.98 19.17 -2.46
N PRO A 18 -4.70 19.90 -1.36
CA PRO A 18 -3.33 20.13 -0.89
C PRO A 18 -2.73 18.95 -0.10
N GLY A 19 -3.50 17.88 0.14
CA GLY A 19 -3.08 16.72 0.93
C GLY A 19 -2.81 15.47 0.09
N GLU A 20 -1.96 14.62 0.63
CA GLU A 20 -1.63 13.29 0.10
C GLU A 20 -1.99 12.25 1.16
N GLN A 21 -2.61 11.17 0.75
CA GLN A 21 -2.96 10.07 1.66
C GLN A 21 -2.63 8.73 1.01
N ILE A 22 -2.13 7.80 1.81
CA ILE A 22 -1.86 6.43 1.36
C ILE A 22 -3.20 5.74 1.14
N VAL A 23 -3.34 5.08 -0.01
CA VAL A 23 -4.55 4.34 -0.37
C VAL A 23 -4.52 2.99 0.33
N GLY A 24 -5.36 2.86 1.36
CA GLY A 24 -5.72 1.57 1.94
C GLY A 24 -6.79 0.85 1.13
N GLN A 25 -6.88 -0.46 1.32
CA GLN A 25 -7.96 -1.32 0.87
C GLN A 25 -8.62 -1.97 2.09
N THR A 26 -9.86 -2.39 1.91
CA THR A 26 -10.60 -3.14 2.93
C THR A 26 -11.00 -4.48 2.35
N ASP A 27 -10.54 -5.55 2.97
CA ASP A 27 -11.04 -6.89 2.70
C ASP A 27 -12.34 -7.07 3.49
N THR A 28 -13.47 -7.09 2.78
CA THR A 28 -14.80 -7.25 3.40
C THR A 28 -15.06 -8.66 3.91
N GLU A 29 -14.35 -9.68 3.40
CA GLU A 29 -14.51 -11.06 3.86
C GLU A 29 -13.84 -11.26 5.21
N GLN A 30 -12.67 -10.65 5.40
CA GLN A 30 -11.90 -10.74 6.65
C GLN A 30 -12.12 -9.55 7.59
N ASN A 31 -12.83 -8.52 7.15
CA ASN A 31 -13.07 -7.27 7.88
C ASN A 31 -11.77 -6.62 8.38
N ILE A 32 -10.75 -6.62 7.52
CA ILE A 32 -9.44 -6.03 7.79
C ILE A 32 -9.15 -4.90 6.81
N SER A 33 -8.46 -3.90 7.30
CA SER A 33 -7.91 -2.82 6.49
C SER A 33 -6.43 -3.07 6.25
N PHE A 34 -5.99 -2.96 5.00
CA PHE A 34 -4.59 -3.18 4.64
C PHE A 34 -4.11 -2.15 3.61
N ILE A 35 -2.82 -1.90 3.58
CA ILE A 35 -2.17 -1.07 2.59
C ILE A 35 -1.47 -1.99 1.59
N PRO A 36 -1.85 -1.97 0.30
CA PRO A 36 -1.13 -2.64 -0.76
C PRO A 36 0.24 -1.97 -0.95
N ALA A 37 1.30 -2.76 -0.82
CA ALA A 37 2.68 -2.34 -1.06
C ALA A 37 3.30 -3.23 -2.14
N PHE A 38 4.22 -2.68 -2.92
CA PHE A 38 4.81 -3.39 -4.07
C PHE A 38 6.33 -3.21 -4.09
N LEU A 39 7.04 -4.21 -4.60
CA LEU A 39 8.50 -4.14 -4.75
C LEU A 39 8.95 -3.38 -6.00
N SER A 40 8.05 -3.23 -6.98
CA SER A 40 8.32 -2.49 -8.21
C SER A 40 7.25 -1.44 -8.48
N LYS A 41 7.67 -0.34 -9.10
CA LYS A 41 6.78 0.73 -9.54
C LYS A 41 5.76 0.23 -10.56
N ASP A 42 6.21 -0.58 -11.51
CA ASP A 42 5.36 -1.12 -12.57
C ASP A 42 4.25 -2.01 -12.02
N ALA A 43 4.54 -2.85 -11.02
CA ALA A 43 3.52 -3.68 -10.36
C ALA A 43 2.49 -2.80 -9.63
N ALA A 44 2.94 -1.75 -8.92
CA ALA A 44 2.04 -0.81 -8.26
C ALA A 44 1.16 -0.05 -9.28
N GLU A 45 1.72 0.39 -10.40
CA GLU A 45 0.98 1.09 -11.45
C GLU A 45 -0.06 0.21 -12.12
N GLN A 46 0.28 -1.07 -12.37
CA GLN A 46 -0.69 -2.05 -12.87
C GLN A 46 -1.79 -2.30 -11.83
N ALA A 47 -1.42 -2.49 -10.57
CA ALA A 47 -2.38 -2.74 -9.50
C ALA A 47 -3.38 -1.58 -9.32
N LEU A 48 -2.99 -0.32 -9.56
CA LEU A 48 -3.93 0.82 -9.52
C LEU A 48 -5.18 0.61 -10.41
N PHE A 49 -5.06 -0.08 -11.54
CA PHE A 49 -6.20 -0.38 -12.41
C PHE A 49 -7.16 -1.44 -11.83
N HIS A 50 -6.67 -2.24 -10.88
CA HIS A 50 -7.39 -3.33 -10.24
C HIS A 50 -7.94 -2.94 -8.86
N LEU A 51 -7.35 -1.92 -8.23
CA LEU A 51 -7.81 -1.40 -6.95
C LEU A 51 -9.20 -0.75 -7.07
N ASN A 52 -9.97 -0.81 -5.99
CA ASN A 52 -11.29 -0.18 -5.91
C ASN A 52 -11.15 1.33 -5.69
N LEU A 53 -10.72 2.04 -6.74
CA LEU A 53 -10.45 3.47 -6.71
C LEU A 53 -11.66 4.29 -7.17
N GLU A 54 -11.91 5.42 -6.50
CA GLU A 54 -12.94 6.35 -6.95
C GLU A 54 -12.49 7.09 -8.23
N LYS A 55 -13.30 7.00 -9.30
CA LYS A 55 -12.99 7.51 -10.64
C LYS A 55 -12.73 9.02 -10.75
N LYS A 56 -13.06 9.82 -9.72
CA LYS A 56 -12.92 11.29 -9.72
C LYS A 56 -11.67 11.80 -9.01
N LYS A 57 -10.88 10.90 -8.39
CA LYS A 57 -9.67 11.24 -7.66
C LYS A 57 -8.43 10.97 -8.49
N LYS A 58 -7.33 11.62 -8.13
CA LYS A 58 -6.02 11.40 -8.74
C LYS A 58 -5.23 10.46 -7.86
N TYR A 59 -4.59 9.47 -8.48
CA TYR A 59 -3.75 8.50 -7.80
C TYR A 59 -2.37 8.49 -8.44
N GLU A 60 -1.35 8.39 -7.62
CA GLU A 60 0.05 8.31 -8.04
C GLU A 60 0.74 7.20 -7.25
N VAL A 61 1.69 6.51 -7.89
CA VAL A 61 2.57 5.59 -7.19
C VAL A 61 3.75 6.37 -6.63
N GLN A 62 4.03 6.20 -5.35
CA GLN A 62 5.22 6.77 -4.70
C GLN A 62 6.02 5.70 -3.97
N ALA A 63 7.32 5.91 -3.92
CA ALA A 63 8.22 5.06 -3.14
C ALA A 63 8.29 5.57 -1.69
N ILE A 64 8.18 4.66 -0.73
CA ILE A 64 8.26 4.90 0.70
C ILE A 64 9.13 3.82 1.35
N ILE A 65 9.87 4.19 2.39
CA ILE A 65 10.66 3.23 3.16
C ILE A 65 9.72 2.41 4.06
N TYR A 66 9.93 1.10 4.16
CA TYR A 66 9.09 0.20 4.94
C TYR A 66 8.93 0.66 6.40
N GLU A 67 9.99 1.17 7.03
CA GLU A 67 9.90 1.73 8.39
C GLU A 67 8.83 2.83 8.50
N ASP A 68 8.85 3.82 7.60
CA ASP A 68 7.87 4.92 7.60
C ASP A 68 6.46 4.42 7.29
N LEU A 69 6.35 3.50 6.32
CA LEU A 69 5.08 2.87 5.98
C LEU A 69 4.51 2.06 7.16
N SER A 70 5.35 1.31 7.86
CA SER A 70 4.97 0.48 9.00
C SER A 70 4.47 1.32 10.17
N ARG A 71 5.08 2.49 10.40
CA ARG A 71 4.62 3.45 11.40
C ARG A 71 3.26 4.04 11.02
N HIS A 72 3.10 4.46 9.77
CA HIS A 72 1.82 4.98 9.28
C HIS A 72 0.70 3.94 9.37
N ALA A 73 1.01 2.69 9.00
CA ALA A 73 0.07 1.59 9.07
C ALA A 73 -0.34 1.29 10.52
N ALA A 74 0.61 1.33 11.47
CA ALA A 74 0.33 1.13 12.88
C ALA A 74 -0.59 2.21 13.47
N GLU A 75 -0.36 3.47 13.12
CA GLU A 75 -1.21 4.60 13.57
C GLU A 75 -2.66 4.47 13.09
N GLY A 76 -2.88 3.86 11.92
CA GLY A 76 -4.20 3.67 11.33
C GLY A 76 -4.80 2.26 11.51
N GLU A 77 -4.16 1.37 12.28
CA GLU A 77 -4.56 -0.04 12.44
C GLU A 77 -4.66 -0.81 11.10
N PHE A 78 -3.81 -0.46 10.13
CA PHE A 78 -3.71 -1.14 8.85
C PHE A 78 -2.65 -2.24 8.88
N PHE A 79 -2.92 -3.33 8.18
CA PHE A 79 -1.89 -4.30 7.80
C PHE A 79 -1.12 -3.83 6.56
N ILE A 80 0.08 -4.33 6.33
CA ILE A 80 0.82 -4.08 5.09
C ILE A 80 0.94 -5.39 4.32
N PHE A 81 0.36 -5.44 3.12
CA PHE A 81 0.44 -6.60 2.25
C PHE A 81 1.32 -6.26 1.06
N VAL A 82 2.45 -6.95 0.95
CA VAL A 82 3.30 -6.88 -0.23
C VAL A 82 2.68 -7.76 -1.30
N MET A 83 2.34 -7.17 -2.43
CA MET A 83 1.63 -7.82 -3.53
C MET A 83 2.48 -7.84 -4.81
N ASP A 84 2.20 -8.81 -5.69
CA ASP A 84 2.74 -8.85 -7.04
C ASP A 84 1.85 -8.09 -8.04
N GLU A 85 2.26 -8.08 -9.31
CA GLU A 85 1.53 -7.42 -10.40
C GLU A 85 0.15 -8.03 -10.69
N ASP A 86 -0.04 -9.30 -10.36
CA ASP A 86 -1.32 -10.01 -10.49
C ASP A 86 -2.25 -9.79 -9.28
N GLY A 87 -1.75 -9.09 -8.25
CA GLY A 87 -2.49 -8.81 -7.02
C GLY A 87 -2.47 -9.96 -6.01
N ASN A 88 -1.55 -10.92 -6.13
CA ASN A 88 -1.35 -11.94 -5.12
C ASN A 88 -0.51 -11.40 -3.96
N VAL A 89 -0.86 -11.77 -2.73
CA VAL A 89 -0.07 -11.43 -1.56
C VAL A 89 1.19 -12.29 -1.53
N VAL A 90 2.34 -11.66 -1.75
CA VAL A 90 3.66 -12.28 -1.68
C VAL A 90 4.12 -12.36 -0.22
N GLU A 91 3.90 -11.30 0.56
CA GLU A 91 4.35 -11.21 1.95
C GLU A 91 3.40 -10.36 2.79
N ARG A 92 3.20 -10.75 4.05
CA ARG A 92 2.42 -9.96 5.03
C ARG A 92 3.38 -9.39 6.05
N LEU A 93 3.44 -8.07 6.13
CA LEU A 93 4.35 -7.38 7.01
C LEU A 93 3.62 -6.91 8.28
N PRO A 94 4.23 -7.07 9.46
CA PRO A 94 3.67 -6.53 10.68
C PRO A 94 3.71 -5.00 10.65
N ALA A 95 2.67 -4.34 11.16
CA ALA A 95 2.78 -2.94 11.53
C ALA A 95 3.77 -2.84 12.71
N ALA A 96 4.76 -1.94 12.62
CA ALA A 96 5.74 -1.78 13.69
C ALA A 96 5.08 -1.08 14.89
N PRO A 97 5.31 -1.55 16.13
CA PRO A 97 4.74 -0.95 17.35
C PRO A 97 5.34 0.41 17.70
#